data_AF-A0A838EME4-F1
#
_entry.id   AF-A0A838EME4-F1
#
_cell.length_a   1.000
_cell.length_b   1.000
_cell.length_c   1.000
_cell.angle_alpha   90.00
_cell.angle_beta   90.00
_cell.angle_gamma   90.00
#
_symmetry.space_group_name_H-M   'P 1'
#
loop_
_entity.id
_entity.type
_entity.pdbx_description
1 polymer ?
#
loop_
_entity_poly.entity_id
_entity_poly.type
_entity_poly.pdbx_seq_one_letter_code
_entity_poly.pdbx_strand_id
1 'polypeptide(L)'
;GITPWAPVLLTSWPPPPHFWQPVATTSEAISLQRQVFPVARVAQWNAFIAPEMLRGKCDERSDVYSLGAILYLLLTHYAPVAARHRLQVVYETKLFAWGEENITHRESSSDSLELIAPHLLYRHISSTLEQVLLHALELDPSLRYPSVFALVEALEAAELEASATHSQKAGIRKLLQRTRR
;
A
#
# COMPACT_ATOMS: atom_id res chain seq x y z
N GLY A 1 7.03 -5.44 28.70
CA GLY A 1 6.61 -4.10 28.24
C GLY A 1 5.67 -4.30 27.09
N ILE A 2 4.39 -3.97 27.27
CA ILE A 2 3.38 -4.09 26.22
C ILE A 2 3.06 -2.66 25.82
N THR A 3 3.51 -2.26 24.64
CA THR A 3 3.20 -0.94 24.09
C THR A 3 1.83 -1.01 23.41
N PRO A 4 0.97 0.01 23.59
CA PRO A 4 -0.39 0.01 23.06
C PRO A 4 -0.48 -0.02 21.52
N TRP A 5 0.60 0.31 20.81
CA TRP A 5 0.66 0.27 19.34
C TRP A 5 0.96 -1.12 18.76
N ALA A 6 1.45 -2.08 19.57
CA ALA A 6 1.89 -3.38 19.08
C ALA A 6 0.82 -4.15 18.28
N PRO A 7 -0.47 -4.21 18.67
CA PRO A 7 -1.49 -4.94 17.93
C PRO A 7 -1.76 -4.37 16.52
N VAL A 8 -1.52 -3.06 16.32
CA VAL A 8 -1.81 -2.38 15.05
C VAL A 8 -0.80 -2.76 13.96
N LEU A 9 0.48 -2.93 14.33
CA LEU A 9 1.55 -3.34 13.43
C LEU A 9 1.69 -4.88 13.30
N LEU A 10 1.25 -5.63 14.31
CA LEU A 10 1.35 -7.10 14.36
C LEU A 10 0.18 -7.83 13.70
N THR A 11 -0.78 -7.15 13.07
CA THR A 11 -1.86 -7.83 12.32
C THR A 11 -1.48 -8.21 10.90
N SER A 12 -0.35 -7.69 10.40
CA SER A 12 0.27 -8.06 9.11
C SER A 12 1.27 -9.22 9.21
N TRP A 13 1.61 -9.68 10.42
CA TRP A 13 2.60 -10.75 10.67
C TRP A 13 2.11 -11.58 11.85
N PRO A 14 1.99 -12.92 11.83
CA PRO A 14 1.52 -13.64 13.00
C PRO A 14 2.68 -13.81 14.02
N PRO A 15 2.74 -13.06 15.15
CA PRO A 15 3.60 -13.47 16.25
C PRO A 15 2.98 -14.69 16.96
N PRO A 16 3.77 -15.40 17.78
CA PRO A 16 3.29 -16.47 18.64
C PRO A 16 2.00 -16.11 19.40
N PRO A 17 1.05 -17.06 19.60
CA PRO A 17 -0.26 -16.82 20.22
C PRO A 17 -0.22 -16.05 21.55
N HIS A 18 0.89 -16.14 22.30
CA HIS A 18 1.08 -15.48 23.59
C HIS A 18 1.35 -13.96 23.51
N PHE A 19 1.67 -13.41 22.33
CA PHE A 19 1.82 -11.97 22.13
C PHE A 19 0.50 -11.27 21.78
N TRP A 20 -0.53 -12.03 21.42
CA TRP A 20 -1.84 -11.48 21.12
C TRP A 20 -2.58 -11.20 22.43
N GLN A 21 -2.54 -9.96 22.91
CA GLN A 21 -3.63 -9.50 23.75
C GLN A 21 -4.87 -9.35 22.87
N PRO A 22 -6.03 -9.88 23.25
CA PRO A 22 -7.27 -9.58 22.55
C PRO A 22 -7.45 -8.07 22.61
N VAL A 23 -7.36 -7.38 21.48
CA VAL A 23 -7.84 -5.99 21.43
C VAL A 23 -9.33 -6.10 21.75
N ALA A 24 -9.77 -5.49 22.86
CA ALA A 24 -11.04 -5.85 23.48
C ALA A 24 -12.24 -5.51 22.57
N THR A 25 -12.08 -4.59 21.61
CA THR A 25 -13.04 -4.36 20.51
C THR A 25 -12.39 -3.82 19.22
N THR A 26 -13.03 -4.02 18.06
CA THR A 26 -12.65 -3.40 16.77
C THR A 26 -12.55 -1.87 16.86
N SER A 27 -13.37 -1.24 17.70
CA SER A 27 -13.38 0.22 17.91
C SER A 27 -12.09 0.73 18.56
N GLU A 28 -11.51 -0.02 19.50
CA GLU A 28 -10.23 0.33 20.15
C GLU A 28 -9.05 0.19 19.19
N ALA A 29 -9.06 -0.85 18.34
CA ALA A 29 -8.03 -1.02 17.32
C ALA A 29 -8.01 0.19 16.36
N ILE A 30 -9.19 0.62 15.91
CA ILE A 30 -9.34 1.78 15.02
C ILE A 30 -8.89 3.08 15.72
N SER A 31 -9.24 3.27 17.00
CA SER A 31 -8.87 4.48 17.74
C SER A 31 -7.36 4.59 17.93
N LEU A 32 -6.69 3.48 18.28
CA LEU A 32 -5.23 3.41 18.38
C LEU A 32 -4.56 3.65 17.03
N GLN A 33 -5.08 3.06 15.95
CA GLN A 33 -4.54 3.28 14.61
C GLN A 33 -4.64 4.76 14.19
N ARG A 34 -5.72 5.46 14.55
CA ARG A 34 -5.86 6.91 14.32
C ARG A 34 -4.89 7.74 15.16
N GLN A 35 -4.55 7.30 16.38
CA GLN A 35 -3.57 8.00 17.21
C GLN A 35 -2.15 7.84 16.66
N VAL A 36 -1.79 6.63 16.19
CA VAL A 36 -0.46 6.34 15.63
C VAL A 36 -0.30 6.93 14.24
N PHE A 37 -1.35 6.90 13.43
CA PHE A 37 -1.37 7.39 12.05
C PHE A 37 -2.44 8.47 11.85
N PRO A 38 -2.29 9.66 12.47
CA PRO A 38 -3.31 10.71 12.42
C PRO A 38 -3.58 11.26 11.02
N VAL A 39 -2.62 11.12 10.10
CA VAL A 39 -2.73 11.59 8.71
C VAL A 39 -3.31 10.52 7.78
N ALA A 40 -3.23 9.25 8.16
CA ALA A 40 -3.91 8.20 7.42
C ALA A 40 -5.41 8.38 7.59
N ARG A 41 -6.17 8.52 6.49
CA ARG A 41 -7.63 8.38 6.52
C ARG A 41 -7.90 6.91 6.86
N VAL A 42 -7.89 6.56 8.15
CA VAL A 42 -7.99 5.18 8.61
C VAL A 42 -9.36 4.67 8.19
N ALA A 43 -9.37 3.84 7.14
CA ALA A 43 -10.53 3.04 6.80
C ALA A 43 -10.90 2.22 8.04
N GLN A 44 -12.17 1.88 8.25
CA GLN A 44 -12.60 1.03 9.39
C GLN A 44 -11.86 -0.34 9.48
N TRP A 45 -11.00 -0.67 8.52
CA TRP A 45 -10.17 -1.88 8.52
C TRP A 45 -8.73 -1.53 8.16
N ASN A 46 -7.83 -2.39 8.61
CA ASN A 46 -6.40 -2.16 8.54
C ASN A 46 -5.90 -2.11 7.08
N ALA A 47 -5.30 -0.97 6.71
CA ALA A 47 -4.71 -0.72 5.40
C ALA A 47 -3.50 -1.63 5.06
N PHE A 48 -2.83 -2.14 6.09
CA PHE A 48 -1.59 -2.91 5.96
C PHE A 48 -1.82 -4.41 5.79
N ILE A 49 -3.05 -4.90 6.01
CA ILE A 49 -3.36 -6.33 5.87
C ILE A 49 -3.48 -6.70 4.39
N ALA A 50 -2.74 -7.73 3.98
CA ALA A 50 -2.82 -8.30 2.64
C ALA A 50 -4.20 -8.95 2.41
N PRO A 51 -4.78 -8.85 1.19
CA PRO A 51 -6.13 -9.34 0.90
C PRO A 51 -6.33 -10.84 1.19
N GLU A 52 -5.32 -11.66 0.98
CA GLU A 52 -5.34 -13.10 1.23
C GLU A 52 -5.38 -13.47 2.71
N MET A 53 -4.85 -12.61 3.59
CA MET A 53 -4.90 -12.81 5.05
C MET A 53 -6.33 -12.70 5.59
N LEU A 54 -7.20 -11.93 4.92
CA LEU A 54 -8.64 -11.86 5.23
C LEU A 54 -9.33 -13.22 5.03
N ARG A 55 -8.71 -14.13 4.26
CA ARG A 55 -9.18 -15.50 4.03
C ARG A 55 -8.38 -16.53 4.84
N GLY A 56 -7.54 -16.09 5.77
CA GLY A 56 -6.69 -16.96 6.61
C GLY A 56 -5.49 -17.56 5.86
N LYS A 57 -5.11 -17.04 4.69
CA LYS A 57 -3.92 -17.45 3.95
C LYS A 57 -2.78 -16.46 4.17
N CYS A 58 -1.58 -16.97 4.37
CA CYS A 58 -0.38 -16.15 4.55
C CYS A 58 0.83 -16.86 3.95
N ASP A 59 1.59 -16.15 3.13
CA ASP A 59 2.91 -16.55 2.64
C ASP A 59 3.83 -15.31 2.63
N GLU A 60 5.07 -15.46 2.13
CA GLU A 60 6.03 -14.34 2.06
C GLU A 60 5.50 -13.11 1.31
N ARG A 61 4.52 -13.28 0.41
CA ARG A 61 3.97 -12.20 -0.41
C ARG A 61 2.96 -11.37 0.37
N SER A 62 2.39 -11.91 1.45
CA SER A 62 1.62 -11.13 2.44
C SER A 62 2.52 -10.08 3.10
N ASP A 63 3.77 -10.44 3.41
CA ASP A 63 4.74 -9.53 4.01
C ASP A 63 5.17 -8.46 3.01
N VAL A 64 5.38 -8.83 1.74
CA VAL A 64 5.64 -7.88 0.64
C VAL A 64 4.53 -6.83 0.54
N TYR A 65 3.26 -7.23 0.61
CA TYR A 65 2.14 -6.28 0.58
C TYR A 65 2.16 -5.34 1.79
N SER A 66 2.35 -5.90 2.98
CA SER A 66 2.36 -5.14 4.22
C SER A 66 3.49 -4.12 4.24
N LEU A 67 4.68 -4.50 3.79
CA LEU A 67 5.82 -3.60 3.63
C LEU A 67 5.57 -2.55 2.54
N GLY A 68 4.98 -2.94 1.41
CA GLY A 68 4.55 -2.00 0.37
C GLY A 68 3.56 -0.96 0.88
N ALA A 69 2.62 -1.35 1.75
CA ALA A 69 1.66 -0.44 2.37
C ALA A 69 2.32 0.53 3.37
N ILE A 70 3.34 0.08 4.10
CA ILE A 70 4.17 0.95 4.95
C ILE A 70 4.96 1.93 4.08
N LEU A 71 5.62 1.46 3.02
CA LEU A 71 6.36 2.34 2.12
C LEU A 71 5.46 3.40 1.47
N TYR A 72 4.26 3.00 1.04
CA TYR A 72 3.24 3.92 0.54
C TYR A 72 2.91 4.99 1.58
N LEU A 73 2.67 4.59 2.84
CA LEU A 73 2.41 5.53 3.93
C LEU A 73 3.59 6.49 4.13
N LEU A 74 4.82 5.99 4.17
CA LEU A 74 6.00 6.81 4.43
C LEU A 74 6.25 7.83 3.31
N LEU A 75 6.01 7.45 2.06
CA LEU A 75 6.26 8.31 0.90
C LEU A 75 5.12 9.30 0.63
N THR A 76 3.88 8.91 0.91
CA THR A 76 2.71 9.75 0.59
C THR A 76 2.14 10.47 1.81
N HIS A 77 2.55 10.09 3.02
CA HIS A 77 1.94 10.46 4.31
C HIS A 77 0.51 9.97 4.52
N TYR A 78 -0.06 9.22 3.59
CA TYR A 78 -1.38 8.62 3.70
C TYR A 78 -1.30 7.11 3.65
N ALA A 79 -2.05 6.39 4.49
CA ALA A 79 -2.14 4.94 4.35
C ALA A 79 -2.86 4.59 3.03
N PRO A 80 -2.50 3.47 2.38
CA PRO A 80 -3.22 3.02 1.20
C PRO A 80 -4.67 2.67 1.57
N VAL A 81 -5.54 2.66 0.57
CA VAL A 81 -6.91 2.18 0.77
C VAL A 81 -6.86 0.69 1.16
N ALA A 82 -7.59 0.33 2.22
CA ALA A 82 -7.58 -1.02 2.75
C ALA A 82 -7.95 -2.07 1.69
N ALA A 83 -7.22 -3.19 1.68
CA ALA A 83 -7.36 -4.24 0.67
C ALA A 83 -8.81 -4.74 0.53
N ARG A 84 -9.55 -4.82 1.64
CA ARG A 84 -10.98 -5.17 1.67
C ARG A 84 -11.86 -4.29 0.79
N HIS A 85 -11.62 -2.97 0.80
CA HIS A 85 -12.37 -2.00 0.00
C HIS A 85 -11.96 -2.09 -1.47
N ARG A 86 -10.67 -2.26 -1.73
CA ARG A 86 -10.15 -2.46 -3.09
C ARG A 86 -10.68 -3.74 -3.74
N LEU A 87 -10.77 -4.84 -2.98
CA LEU A 87 -11.36 -6.10 -3.43
C LEU A 87 -12.84 -5.92 -3.80
N GLN A 88 -13.60 -5.15 -3.01
CA GLN A 88 -15.01 -4.91 -3.27
C GLN A 88 -15.23 -4.24 -4.63
N VAL A 89 -14.44 -3.21 -4.95
CA VAL A 89 -14.45 -2.56 -6.28
C VAL A 89 -14.20 -3.59 -7.38
N VAL A 90 -13.19 -4.45 -7.23
CA VAL A 90 -12.85 -5.46 -8.24
C VAL A 90 -13.98 -6.48 -8.44
N TYR A 91 -14.65 -6.89 -7.36
CA TYR A 91 -15.81 -7.79 -7.46
C TYR A 91 -17.00 -7.12 -8.14
N GLU A 92 -17.33 -5.88 -7.76
CA GLU A 92 -18.39 -5.09 -8.36
C GLU A 92 -18.14 -4.91 -9.87
N THR A 93 -16.95 -4.46 -10.26
CA THR A 93 -16.56 -4.29 -11.68
C THR A 93 -16.64 -5.60 -12.46
N LYS A 94 -16.19 -6.72 -11.88
CA LYS A 94 -16.33 -8.03 -12.52
C LYS A 94 -17.80 -8.37 -12.72
N LEU A 95 -18.63 -8.29 -11.67
CA LEU A 95 -20.06 -8.63 -11.75
C LEU A 95 -20.80 -7.84 -12.84
N PHE A 96 -20.51 -6.54 -13.01
CA PHE A 96 -21.06 -5.74 -14.10
C PHE A 96 -20.56 -6.19 -15.49
N ALA A 97 -19.32 -6.67 -15.61
CA ALA A 97 -18.75 -7.14 -16.87
C ALA A 97 -19.30 -8.52 -17.32
N TRP A 98 -19.80 -9.36 -16.40
CA TRP A 98 -20.35 -10.69 -16.70
C TRP A 98 -21.86 -10.67 -17.06
N GLY A 99 -22.47 -9.49 -17.26
CA GLY A 99 -23.74 -9.36 -17.98
C GLY A 99 -25.02 -9.77 -17.23
N GLU A 100 -25.04 -9.74 -15.90
CA GLU A 100 -26.30 -9.91 -15.16
C GLU A 100 -27.06 -8.58 -15.06
N GLU A 101 -27.89 -8.32 -16.07
CA GLU A 101 -28.94 -7.28 -16.08
C GLU A 101 -30.05 -7.61 -15.05
N ASN A 102 -29.75 -7.74 -13.75
CA ASN A 102 -30.80 -7.83 -12.72
C ASN A 102 -30.31 -7.49 -11.30
N ILE A 103 -29.24 -6.71 -11.17
CA ILE A 103 -28.90 -6.16 -9.86
C ILE A 103 -29.65 -4.85 -9.71
N THR A 104 -30.88 -4.95 -9.16
CA THR A 104 -31.60 -3.83 -8.53
C THR A 104 -30.58 -2.97 -7.81
N HIS A 105 -30.48 -1.68 -8.16
CA HIS A 105 -29.61 -0.66 -7.60
C HIS A 105 -29.51 -0.78 -6.08
N ARG A 106 -28.64 -1.68 -5.61
CA ARG A 106 -28.25 -1.75 -4.21
C ARG A 106 -27.25 -0.63 -4.14
N GLU A 107 -27.75 0.52 -3.68
CA GLU A 107 -27.01 1.77 -3.43
C GLU A 107 -25.55 1.42 -3.25
N SER A 108 -24.74 1.80 -4.26
CA SER A 108 -23.30 1.58 -4.25
C SER A 108 -22.83 1.92 -2.85
N SER A 109 -22.50 0.89 -2.05
CA SER A 109 -22.08 1.13 -0.69
C SER A 109 -20.88 2.04 -0.82
N SER A 110 -21.01 3.27 -0.32
CA SER A 110 -20.13 4.44 -0.54
C SER A 110 -18.66 4.23 -0.08
N ASP A 111 -18.30 2.99 0.19
CA ASP A 111 -17.12 2.51 0.86
C ASP A 111 -16.16 1.77 -0.10
N SER A 112 -16.63 1.37 -1.29
CA SER A 112 -15.79 0.86 -2.40
C SER A 112 -14.82 1.95 -2.87
N LEU A 113 -13.51 1.73 -2.70
CA LEU A 113 -12.47 2.72 -3.00
C LEU A 113 -11.27 2.05 -3.70
N GLU A 114 -10.80 2.67 -4.78
CA GLU A 114 -9.56 2.27 -5.47
C GLU A 114 -8.32 2.85 -4.79
N LEU A 115 -7.14 2.27 -5.08
CA LEU A 115 -5.88 2.82 -4.62
C LEU A 115 -5.60 4.15 -5.34
N ILE A 116 -5.33 5.21 -4.56
CA ILE A 116 -4.89 6.49 -5.12
C ILE A 116 -3.45 6.31 -5.62
N ALA A 117 -3.17 6.77 -6.84
CA ALA A 117 -1.82 6.66 -7.38
C ALA A 117 -0.83 7.51 -6.56
N PRO A 118 0.34 6.97 -6.14
CA PRO A 118 1.31 7.67 -5.31
C PRO A 118 1.74 9.06 -5.84
N HIS A 119 1.93 9.23 -7.16
CA HIS A 119 2.33 10.51 -7.75
C HIS A 119 1.31 11.63 -7.56
N LEU A 120 0.02 11.30 -7.32
CA LEU A 120 -1.02 12.28 -7.01
C LEU A 120 -0.88 12.83 -5.59
N LEU A 121 -0.29 12.06 -4.66
CA LEU A 121 -0.07 12.45 -3.28
C LEU A 121 1.34 13.02 -3.06
N TYR A 122 2.34 12.43 -3.72
CA TYR A 122 3.73 12.86 -3.67
C TYR A 122 4.30 13.01 -5.09
N ARG A 123 4.14 14.22 -5.65
CA ARG A 123 4.51 14.55 -7.04
C ARG A 123 5.99 14.36 -7.39
N HIS A 124 6.86 14.23 -6.38
CA HIS A 124 8.30 14.06 -6.57
C HIS A 124 8.73 12.58 -6.66
N ILE A 125 7.79 11.64 -6.52
CA ILE A 125 8.09 10.23 -6.72
C ILE A 125 8.56 9.98 -8.16
N SER A 126 9.59 9.15 -8.34
CA SER A 126 9.97 8.67 -9.67
C SER A 126 8.95 7.65 -10.16
N SER A 127 8.75 7.56 -11.48
CA SER A 127 7.86 6.56 -12.07
C SER A 127 8.27 5.14 -11.72
N THR A 128 9.59 4.87 -11.66
CA THR A 128 10.12 3.55 -11.30
C THR A 128 9.80 3.20 -9.86
N LEU A 129 9.99 4.12 -8.92
CA LEU A 129 9.64 3.89 -7.51
C LEU A 129 8.13 3.72 -7.34
N GLU A 130 7.31 4.52 -8.04
CA GLU A 130 5.86 4.34 -8.05
C GLU A 130 5.46 2.96 -8.55
N GLN A 131 6.06 2.47 -9.64
CA GLN A 131 5.81 1.12 -10.16
C GLN A 131 6.17 0.04 -9.14
N VAL A 132 7.33 0.14 -8.47
CA VAL A 132 7.74 -0.81 -7.43
C VAL A 132 6.70 -0.85 -6.30
N LEU A 133 6.22 0.31 -5.84
CA LEU A 133 5.17 0.39 -4.81
C LEU A 133 3.86 -0.25 -5.28
N LEU A 134 3.43 0.05 -6.51
CA LEU A 134 2.18 -0.49 -7.05
C LEU A 134 2.25 -2.02 -7.22
N HIS A 135 3.38 -2.56 -7.67
CA HIS A 135 3.61 -4.01 -7.76
C HIS A 135 3.57 -4.68 -6.38
N ALA A 136 4.17 -4.06 -5.36
CA ALA A 136 4.09 -4.59 -3.99
C ALA A 136 2.66 -4.57 -3.45
N LEU A 137 1.83 -3.60 -3.86
CA LEU A 137 0.44 -3.42 -3.45
C LEU A 137 -0.59 -4.12 -4.34
N GLU A 138 -0.18 -5.05 -5.20
CA GLU A 138 -1.11 -5.82 -6.02
C GLU A 138 -2.10 -6.63 -5.18
N LEU A 139 -3.36 -6.75 -5.64
CA LEU A 139 -4.36 -7.52 -4.89
C LEU A 139 -4.18 -9.03 -5.06
N ASP A 140 -3.64 -9.46 -6.21
CA ASP A 140 -3.26 -10.85 -6.45
C ASP A 140 -1.81 -11.06 -5.98
N PRO A 141 -1.55 -11.96 -5.01
CA PRO A 141 -0.19 -12.21 -4.54
C PRO A 141 0.73 -12.72 -5.65
N SER A 142 0.22 -13.39 -6.70
CA SER A 142 1.04 -13.88 -7.82
C SER A 142 1.63 -12.78 -8.70
N LEU A 143 1.06 -11.57 -8.66
CA LEU A 143 1.54 -10.40 -9.40
C LEU A 143 2.55 -9.57 -8.60
N ARG A 144 2.78 -9.92 -7.33
CA ARG A 144 3.77 -9.24 -6.46
C ARG A 144 5.16 -9.82 -6.63
N TYR A 145 6.12 -9.17 -5.97
CA TYR A 145 7.45 -9.75 -5.76
C TYR A 145 7.35 -11.07 -5.00
N PRO A 146 8.11 -12.11 -5.42
CA PRO A 146 8.03 -13.43 -4.81
C PRO A 146 8.55 -13.46 -3.37
N SER A 147 9.41 -12.52 -2.98
CA SER A 147 9.98 -12.38 -1.65
C SER A 147 10.31 -10.92 -1.34
N VAL A 148 10.56 -10.61 -0.07
CA VAL A 148 11.03 -9.28 0.37
C VAL A 148 12.39 -8.95 -0.25
N PHE A 149 13.27 -9.94 -0.46
CA PHE A 149 14.56 -9.72 -1.10
C PHE A 149 14.39 -9.18 -2.54
N ALA A 150 13.47 -9.76 -3.32
CA ALA A 150 13.19 -9.28 -4.67
C ALA A 150 12.60 -7.86 -4.68
N LEU A 151 11.83 -7.49 -3.65
CA LEU A 151 11.37 -6.10 -3.46
C LEU A 151 12.55 -5.15 -3.18
N VAL A 152 13.51 -5.56 -2.34
CA VAL A 152 14.71 -4.76 -2.05
C VAL A 152 15.53 -4.52 -3.31
N GLU A 153 15.80 -5.56 -4.11
CA GLU A 153 16.51 -5.40 -5.39
C GLU A 153 15.82 -4.39 -6.32
N ALA A 154 14.49 -4.42 -6.37
CA ALA A 154 13.71 -3.47 -7.16
C ALA A 154 13.79 -2.03 -6.63
N LEU A 155 13.83 -1.84 -5.31
CA LEU A 155 14.01 -0.52 -4.68
C LEU A 155 15.41 0.04 -4.94
N GLU A 156 16.45 -0.77 -4.81
CA GLU A 156 17.83 -0.38 -5.10
C GLU A 156 17.99 0.02 -6.58
N ALA A 157 17.39 -0.74 -7.50
CA ALA A 157 17.39 -0.40 -8.92
C ALA A 157 16.71 0.97 -9.19
N ALA A 158 15.58 1.24 -8.52
CA ALA A 158 14.87 2.51 -8.64
C ALA A 158 15.69 3.71 -8.09
N GLU A 159 16.44 3.51 -7.02
CA GLU A 159 17.33 4.54 -6.44
C GLU A 159 18.50 4.88 -7.37
N LEU A 160 19.13 3.86 -7.97
CA LEU A 160 20.22 4.05 -8.93
C LEU A 160 19.75 4.86 -10.16
N GLU A 161 18.56 4.58 -10.67
CA GLU A 161 17.97 5.32 -11.80
C GLU A 161 17.66 6.78 -11.43
N ALA A 162 17.10 7.00 -10.24
CA ALA A 162 16.82 8.34 -9.74
C ALA A 162 18.11 9.18 -9.61
N SER A 163 19.18 8.56 -9.11
CA SER A 163 20.50 9.17 -8.97
C SER A 163 21.15 9.50 -10.32
N ALA A 164 21.08 8.58 -11.28
CA ALA A 164 21.59 8.79 -12.64
C ALA A 164 20.88 9.97 -13.35
N THR A 165 19.54 10.01 -13.24
CA THR A 165 18.72 11.08 -13.83
C THR A 165 19.05 12.45 -13.23
N HIS A 166 19.31 12.51 -11.92
CA HIS A 166 19.68 13.76 -11.24
C HIS A 166 21.04 14.30 -11.71
N SER A 167 22.03 13.40 -11.87
CA SER A 167 23.36 13.74 -12.40
C SER A 167 23.30 14.25 -13.85
N GLN A 168 22.49 13.63 -14.70
CA GLN A 168 22.33 14.01 -16.10
C GLN A 168 21.66 15.40 -16.27
N LYS A 169 20.61 15.70 -15.48
CA LYS A 169 19.96 17.03 -15.47
C LYS A 169 20.90 18.15 -14.99
N ALA A 170 21.79 17.86 -14.03
CA ALA A 170 22.80 18.81 -13.58
C ALA A 170 23.86 19.11 -14.66
N GLY A 171 24.28 18.09 -15.43
CA GLY A 171 25.20 18.25 -16.56
C GLY A 171 24.63 19.10 -17.69
N ILE A 172 23.38 18.86 -18.10
CA ILE A 172 22.70 19.63 -19.15
C ILE A 172 22.52 21.10 -18.75
N ARG A 173 22.16 21.38 -17.49
CA ARG A 173 22.08 22.77 -16.97
C ARG A 173 23.41 23.50 -17.05
N LYS A 174 24.53 22.85 -16.72
CA LYS A 174 25.88 23.45 -16.85
C LYS A 174 26.25 23.72 -18.31
N LEU A 175 25.83 22.85 -19.24
CA LEU A 175 26.11 23.02 -20.68
C LEU A 175 25.32 24.19 -21.30
N LEU A 176 24.05 24.33 -20.93
CA LEU A 176 23.18 25.43 -21.37
C LEU A 176 23.60 26.80 -20.80
N GLN A 177 24.20 26.83 -19.61
CA GLN A 177 24.76 28.07 -19.03
C GLN A 177 26.08 28.48 -19.70
N ARG A 178 26.83 27.54 -20.25
CA ARG A 178 28.10 27.78 -20.94
C ARG A 178 27.94 28.29 -22.38
N THR A 179 26.86 27.92 -23.05
CA THR A 179 26.55 28.31 -24.44
C THR A 179 25.83 29.67 -24.55
N ARG A 180 25.53 30.31 -23.41
CA ARG A 180 24.93 31.65 -23.31
C ARG A 180 25.93 32.76 -22.94
N ARG A 181 27.23 32.48 -22.92
CA ARG A 181 28.31 33.47 -22.85
C ARG A 181 29.01 33.55 -24.19
#